data_AF-A0AAI9T9K4-F1
#
_entry.id   AF-A0AAI9T9K4-F1
#
_cell.length_a   1.000
_cell.length_b   1.000
_cell.length_c   1.000
_cell.angle_alpha   90.00
_cell.angle_beta   90.00
_cell.angle_gamma   90.00
#
_symmetry.space_group_name_H-M   'P 1'
#
loop_
_entity.id
_entity.type
_entity.pdbx_description
1 polymer ?
#
loop_
_entity_poly.entity_id
_entity_poly.type
_entity_poly.pdbx_seq_one_letter_code
_entity_poly.pdbx_strand_id
1 'polypeptide(L)'
;MDHLQPFTFGSPRHTHSEPKAKPAPLDRPSFTFIDHDDDLTSKRIKDVNARKAIRSHVMRDVRRRERLAGLKRTSRQNRGQSNTSKAAVDELNEQRLVLRASSQSSATSSILETDTGDGFASIYRGRPLRWCAGYPLPIHSNPNPPTSWFLDPFFTLPGTSELPSMVAHLVYYWKTIFVPMTFPNTSKDSNQEMELMVRSSFSDPGSFFGLMSMCAAHRAVLASQRSGNWDLVLTNDPDYCMMRAKSIQEMSAKVRDPSRRLSNEAFDTIINLLTGSLIIGEFSEVHTHLTGLKNMVDLRGGITDESIRSSSMLSAIITTDIKAASGLMTKPVFPLTWDAQPIPSEIQQRIRPLASSPLNRLGTGFSANTFLSPSLLKIIIVLRDMVFFSITYQTNPTVIKPGDQDFFRILNCEAEHQLLSYIYAEGSSNPEPNLHPIEAVTRVASICYLNHFLIVSPSSSGLGRALTKHLQTALDGCKLSLLVGLPNQNFGLYVWALFVGAQGALGQPGRQWFVERLARVAMICGWQSWEQISKLMAEFFFVVALDSLNWRSVWDEAMTGFVISESEELEFSSLLGTGALSLT
;
A
#
# COMPACT_ATOMS: atom_id res chain seq x y z
N MET A 1 -54.05 68.45 46.49
CA MET A 1 -54.19 68.37 45.03
C MET A 1 -54.30 66.92 44.67
N ASP A 2 -55.39 66.63 44.01
CA ASP A 2 -56.00 65.33 43.86
C ASP A 2 -55.30 64.41 42.86
N HIS A 3 -55.62 63.13 43.06
CA HIS A 3 -55.64 62.01 42.12
C HIS A 3 -54.30 61.41 41.65
N LEU A 4 -54.09 60.10 41.55
CA LEU A 4 -54.60 58.86 42.18
C LEU A 4 -53.87 57.75 41.38
N GLN A 5 -53.04 56.92 42.02
CA GLN A 5 -52.89 55.49 41.65
C GLN A 5 -53.94 54.72 42.50
N PRO A 6 -54.42 53.47 42.20
CA PRO A 6 -53.58 52.26 41.95
C PRO A 6 -54.20 51.04 41.15
N PHE A 7 -53.34 50.02 40.89
CA PHE A 7 -53.51 48.53 40.85
C PHE A 7 -54.93 47.91 40.63
N THR A 8 -55.20 46.81 39.88
CA THR A 8 -54.56 45.48 39.81
C THR A 8 -55.34 44.47 38.90
N PHE A 9 -54.66 43.35 38.55
CA PHE A 9 -55.10 41.95 38.26
C PHE A 9 -55.86 41.52 36.98
N GLY A 10 -55.27 40.56 36.25
CA GLY A 10 -55.98 39.65 35.33
C GLY A 10 -55.07 38.85 34.37
N SER A 11 -54.86 37.56 34.65
CA SER A 11 -54.56 36.48 33.67
C SER A 11 -55.78 35.52 33.69
N PRO A 12 -56.10 34.63 32.72
CA PRO A 12 -55.17 33.88 31.83
C PRO A 12 -55.69 33.49 30.40
N ARG A 13 -54.88 32.68 29.67
CA ARG A 13 -55.16 31.85 28.45
C ARG A 13 -55.09 32.56 27.09
N HIS A 14 -54.63 31.98 25.97
CA HIS A 14 -53.91 30.76 25.59
C HIS A 14 -53.50 30.98 24.11
N THR A 15 -52.24 30.80 23.72
CA THR A 15 -51.87 30.39 22.35
C THR A 15 -50.60 29.54 22.39
N HIS A 16 -50.61 28.50 21.55
CA HIS A 16 -49.77 27.29 21.61
C HIS A 16 -48.29 27.54 21.32
N SER A 17 -47.42 27.02 22.20
CA SER A 17 -46.00 26.77 21.91
C SER A 17 -45.78 25.27 21.64
N GLU A 18 -45.12 24.97 20.53
CA GLU A 18 -44.73 23.63 20.11
C GLU A 18 -43.71 23.01 21.09
N PRO A 19 -43.75 21.69 21.34
CA PRO A 19 -42.78 21.03 22.20
C PRO A 19 -41.44 20.85 21.48
N LYS A 20 -40.38 21.51 22.02
CA LYS A 20 -38.98 21.23 21.66
C LYS A 20 -38.68 19.74 21.86
N ALA A 21 -38.29 19.08 20.78
CA ALA A 21 -37.87 17.68 20.76
C ALA A 21 -36.66 17.46 21.68
N LYS A 22 -36.71 16.39 22.48
CA LYS A 22 -35.56 15.89 23.25
C LYS A 22 -34.47 15.43 22.26
N PRO A 23 -33.18 15.74 22.48
CA PRO A 23 -32.11 15.21 21.65
C PRO A 23 -32.03 13.68 21.79
N ALA A 24 -31.90 12.99 20.66
CA ALA A 24 -31.77 11.54 20.60
C ALA A 24 -30.48 11.07 21.30
N PRO A 25 -30.48 9.89 21.96
CA PRO A 25 -29.28 9.35 22.58
C PRO A 25 -28.23 8.99 21.52
N LEU A 26 -26.96 9.34 21.78
CA LEU A 26 -25.81 9.01 20.96
C LEU A 26 -25.67 7.48 20.81
N ASP A 27 -25.60 7.05 19.55
CA ASP A 27 -25.61 5.66 19.07
C ASP A 27 -24.30 4.95 19.48
N ARG A 28 -24.34 4.15 20.56
CA ARG A 28 -23.28 3.17 20.88
C ARG A 28 -23.63 1.84 20.19
N PRO A 29 -22.74 1.23 19.40
CA PRO A 29 -22.96 -0.11 18.88
C PRO A 29 -23.02 -1.10 20.05
N SER A 30 -24.17 -1.76 20.21
CA SER A 30 -24.36 -2.88 21.14
C SER A 30 -23.93 -4.16 20.43
N PHE A 31 -22.86 -4.79 20.92
CA PHE A 31 -22.43 -6.12 20.49
C PHE A 31 -23.02 -7.16 21.44
N THR A 32 -23.60 -8.22 20.89
CA THR A 32 -24.00 -9.41 21.65
C THR A 32 -23.18 -10.57 21.14
N PHE A 33 -22.25 -11.05 21.97
CA PHE A 33 -21.51 -12.27 21.69
C PHE A 33 -22.43 -13.46 21.90
N ILE A 34 -22.55 -14.30 20.87
CA ILE A 34 -23.22 -15.60 20.96
C ILE A 34 -22.10 -16.61 21.05
N ASP A 35 -22.01 -17.27 22.20
CA ASP A 35 -21.04 -18.34 22.40
C ASP A 35 -21.39 -19.50 21.47
N HIS A 36 -20.41 -19.95 20.69
CA HIS A 36 -20.54 -21.10 19.82
C HIS A 36 -19.61 -22.17 20.38
N ASP A 37 -20.18 -23.24 20.93
CA ASP A 37 -19.42 -24.45 21.22
C ASP A 37 -18.66 -24.88 19.96
N ASP A 38 -17.35 -25.05 20.10
CA ASP A 38 -16.36 -25.33 19.06
C ASP A 38 -16.64 -26.64 18.30
N ASP A 39 -17.50 -26.57 17.28
CA ASP A 39 -17.58 -27.61 16.26
C ASP A 39 -17.79 -26.98 14.86
N LEU A 40 -16.70 -26.42 14.33
CA LEU A 40 -16.63 -25.77 13.01
C LEU A 40 -16.91 -26.72 11.82
N THR A 41 -17.16 -28.00 12.06
CA THR A 41 -17.42 -28.98 11.00
C THR A 41 -18.89 -29.05 10.56
N SER A 42 -19.83 -28.48 11.33
CA SER A 42 -21.24 -28.45 10.93
C SER A 42 -21.73 -27.04 10.63
N LYS A 43 -22.06 -26.74 9.36
CA LYS A 43 -22.66 -25.47 8.90
C LYS A 43 -24.08 -25.21 9.46
N ARG A 44 -24.50 -25.91 10.53
CA ARG A 44 -25.87 -25.87 11.06
C ARG A 44 -25.85 -25.54 12.54
N ILE A 45 -26.23 -24.31 12.87
CA ILE A 45 -26.46 -23.87 14.27
C ILE A 45 -27.56 -24.77 14.87
N LYS A 46 -27.20 -25.60 15.85
CA LYS A 46 -28.12 -26.54 16.50
C LYS A 46 -29.07 -25.82 17.47
N ASP A 47 -28.58 -24.78 18.15
CA ASP A 47 -29.41 -24.02 19.09
C ASP A 47 -30.52 -23.23 18.38
N VAL A 48 -31.76 -23.45 18.83
CA VAL A 48 -32.96 -22.79 18.33
C VAL A 48 -33.00 -21.32 18.79
N ASN A 49 -32.48 -21.03 19.98
CA ASN A 49 -32.46 -19.68 20.55
C ASN A 49 -31.42 -18.79 19.85
N ALA A 50 -30.20 -19.29 19.62
CA ALA A 50 -29.19 -18.61 18.80
C ALA A 50 -29.70 -18.33 17.38
N ARG A 51 -30.37 -19.31 16.74
CA ARG A 51 -31.00 -19.09 15.41
C ARG A 51 -32.08 -18.02 15.43
N LYS A 52 -32.90 -17.96 16.49
CA LYS A 52 -33.94 -16.95 16.65
C LYS A 52 -33.34 -15.56 16.90
N ALA A 53 -32.27 -15.47 17.70
CA ALA A 53 -31.54 -14.25 17.96
C ALA A 53 -30.91 -13.68 16.68
N ILE A 54 -30.19 -14.52 15.93
CA ILE A 54 -29.57 -14.15 14.64
C ILE A 54 -30.63 -13.69 13.64
N ARG A 55 -31.72 -14.45 13.47
CA ARG A 55 -32.83 -14.04 12.57
C ARG A 55 -33.45 -12.72 13.01
N SER A 56 -33.63 -12.49 14.30
CA SER A 56 -34.18 -11.21 14.80
C SER A 56 -33.23 -10.04 14.52
N HIS A 57 -31.93 -10.27 14.65
CA HIS A 57 -30.90 -9.25 14.42
C HIS A 57 -30.79 -8.91 12.93
N VAL A 58 -30.69 -9.93 12.06
CA VAL A 58 -30.65 -9.75 10.60
C VAL A 58 -31.91 -9.04 10.12
N MET A 59 -33.09 -9.44 10.59
CA MET A 59 -34.34 -8.78 10.20
C MET A 59 -34.45 -7.35 10.75
N ARG A 60 -33.84 -7.05 11.90
CA ARG A 60 -33.78 -5.68 12.44
C ARG A 60 -32.90 -4.79 11.55
N ASP A 61 -31.79 -5.31 11.05
CA ASP A 61 -30.88 -4.57 10.17
C ASP A 61 -31.46 -4.39 8.75
N VAL A 62 -32.13 -5.42 8.22
CA VAL A 62 -32.92 -5.32 6.98
C VAL A 62 -34.01 -4.25 7.10
N ARG A 63 -34.78 -4.23 8.20
CA ARG A 63 -35.78 -3.18 8.45
C ARG A 63 -35.17 -1.80 8.65
N ARG A 64 -33.92 -1.70 9.10
CA ARG A 64 -33.19 -0.43 9.20
C ARG A 64 -32.83 0.08 7.81
N ARG A 65 -32.28 -0.78 6.95
CA ARG A 65 -31.95 -0.43 5.56
C ARG A 65 -33.19 -0.10 4.73
N GLU A 66 -34.29 -0.85 4.88
CA GLU A 66 -35.55 -0.54 4.21
C GLU A 66 -36.12 0.83 4.62
N ARG A 67 -35.97 1.22 5.90
CA ARG A 67 -36.35 2.56 6.38
C ARG A 67 -35.46 3.67 5.82
N LEU A 68 -34.15 3.45 5.75
CA LEU A 68 -33.20 4.40 5.16
C LEU A 68 -33.39 4.53 3.64
N ALA A 69 -33.84 3.48 2.98
CA ALA A 69 -34.13 3.46 1.54
C ALA A 69 -35.55 3.95 1.19
N GLY A 70 -36.38 4.32 2.17
CA GLY A 70 -37.72 4.88 1.93
C GLY A 70 -38.78 3.89 1.42
N LEU A 71 -38.53 2.58 1.45
CA LEU A 71 -39.50 1.58 0.99
C LEU A 71 -40.64 1.40 2.02
N LYS A 72 -41.85 1.89 1.70
CA LYS A 72 -43.07 1.58 2.47
C LYS A 72 -43.60 0.19 2.11
N ARG A 73 -43.50 -0.78 3.04
CA ARG A 73 -44.34 -1.98 2.98
C ARG A 73 -45.76 -1.64 3.41
N THR A 74 -46.74 -1.93 2.56
CA THR A 74 -48.17 -1.90 2.92
C THR A 74 -48.46 -3.06 3.88
N SER A 75 -48.56 -2.74 5.16
CA SER A 75 -48.97 -3.71 6.19
C SER A 75 -50.48 -3.92 6.13
N ARG A 76 -50.92 -5.07 5.60
CA ARG A 76 -52.27 -5.60 5.88
C ARG A 76 -52.36 -5.89 7.37
N GLN A 77 -53.14 -5.06 8.04
CA GLN A 77 -53.45 -5.10 9.46
C GLN A 77 -54.30 -6.34 9.76
N ASN A 78 -53.81 -7.24 10.62
CA ASN A 78 -54.67 -8.16 11.35
C ASN A 78 -54.50 -7.89 12.86
N ARG A 79 -55.64 -7.67 13.51
CA ARG A 79 -55.85 -7.27 14.91
C ARG A 79 -55.41 -8.33 15.92
N GLY A 80 -54.99 -7.87 17.10
CA GLY A 80 -54.90 -8.64 18.36
C GLY A 80 -53.78 -8.11 19.27
N GLN A 81 -54.00 -7.04 20.04
CA GLN A 81 -54.26 -7.09 21.50
C GLN A 81 -53.32 -8.02 22.29
N SER A 82 -52.37 -7.47 23.07
CA SER A 82 -52.61 -7.22 24.52
C SER A 82 -51.41 -6.53 25.18
N ASN A 83 -51.75 -5.72 26.18
CA ASN A 83 -50.92 -4.96 27.10
C ASN A 83 -49.96 -5.84 27.94
N THR A 84 -48.84 -5.25 28.39
CA THR A 84 -48.59 -5.02 29.84
C THR A 84 -47.33 -4.18 30.04
N SER A 85 -47.50 -3.11 30.82
CA SER A 85 -46.51 -2.23 31.42
C SER A 85 -45.87 -2.84 32.67
N LYS A 86 -44.64 -2.43 33.01
CA LYS A 86 -44.23 -2.13 34.39
C LYS A 86 -42.92 -1.33 34.44
N ALA A 87 -42.91 -0.36 35.34
CA ALA A 87 -41.89 0.65 35.61
C ALA A 87 -41.26 0.43 36.99
N ALA A 88 -40.03 0.94 37.17
CA ALA A 88 -39.36 1.38 38.42
C ALA A 88 -38.03 2.04 37.95
N VAL A 89 -37.66 3.31 38.15
CA VAL A 89 -37.70 4.33 39.24
C VAL A 89 -36.59 4.14 40.30
N ASP A 90 -35.88 5.27 40.53
CA ASP A 90 -34.96 5.68 41.62
C ASP A 90 -33.46 5.30 41.56
N GLU A 91 -32.48 6.14 41.92
CA GLU A 91 -32.44 7.56 42.36
C GLU A 91 -30.98 8.12 42.29
N LEU A 92 -30.89 9.43 42.49
CA LEU A 92 -29.79 10.42 42.52
C LEU A 92 -28.50 10.11 43.33
N ASN A 93 -27.36 10.73 42.96
CA ASN A 93 -26.82 11.89 43.72
C ASN A 93 -25.69 12.66 43.00
N GLU A 94 -25.81 14.00 43.03
CA GLU A 94 -24.80 14.99 42.65
C GLU A 94 -23.87 15.30 43.85
N GLN A 95 -22.64 15.77 43.57
CA GLN A 95 -22.01 16.76 44.44
C GLN A 95 -21.10 17.70 43.64
N ARG A 96 -21.35 18.98 43.87
CA ARG A 96 -20.84 20.19 43.22
C ARG A 96 -19.95 20.90 44.23
N LEU A 97 -18.80 21.44 43.84
CA LEU A 97 -18.15 22.56 44.55
C LEU A 97 -17.51 23.52 43.54
N VAL A 98 -17.75 24.82 43.78
CA VAL A 98 -17.36 26.01 43.01
C VAL A 98 -16.63 26.94 43.97
N LEU A 99 -15.80 27.85 43.42
CA LEU A 99 -15.35 29.20 43.87
C LEU A 99 -13.81 29.31 43.94
N ARG A 100 -13.11 30.40 43.54
CA ARG A 100 -13.43 31.67 42.87
C ARG A 100 -12.09 32.39 42.54
N ALA A 101 -12.10 33.13 41.42
CA ALA A 101 -11.34 34.31 40.94
C ALA A 101 -10.13 34.90 41.68
N SER A 102 -9.16 35.45 40.91
CA SER A 102 -8.98 36.91 40.64
C SER A 102 -7.68 37.17 39.82
N SER A 103 -7.76 37.87 38.67
CA SER A 103 -7.19 39.24 38.39
C SER A 103 -5.66 39.29 38.19
N GLN A 104 -4.99 40.09 37.35
CA GLN A 104 -5.29 41.25 36.48
C GLN A 104 -3.99 41.62 35.69
N SER A 105 -4.15 42.37 34.60
CA SER A 105 -3.24 43.44 34.07
C SER A 105 -2.02 43.08 33.21
N SER A 106 -1.99 43.42 31.90
CA SER A 106 -1.48 44.66 31.20
C SER A 106 0.06 44.73 31.11
N ALA A 107 0.77 45.25 30.10
CA ALA A 107 0.45 46.10 28.95
C ALA A 107 1.61 46.11 27.90
N THR A 108 1.25 46.39 26.63
CA THR A 108 1.90 47.26 25.60
C THR A 108 3.42 47.38 25.36
N SER A 109 3.80 47.31 24.07
CA SER A 109 4.72 48.24 23.34
C SER A 109 4.85 47.77 21.87
N SER A 110 4.06 48.24 20.90
CA SER A 110 4.33 49.34 19.93
C SER A 110 5.74 49.39 19.32
N ILE A 111 5.85 49.34 17.98
CA ILE A 111 6.46 50.37 17.11
C ILE A 111 6.08 50.10 15.64
N LEU A 112 5.88 51.20 14.93
CA LEU A 112 5.25 51.41 13.63
C LEU A 112 6.07 51.00 12.39
N GLU A 113 5.29 50.75 11.35
CA GLU A 113 5.59 50.71 9.92
C GLU A 113 6.08 52.05 9.35
N THR A 114 6.79 51.98 8.21
CA THR A 114 6.56 52.92 7.10
C THR A 114 6.59 52.19 5.77
N ASP A 115 5.55 52.51 5.02
CA ASP A 115 5.10 51.99 3.74
C ASP A 115 5.69 52.80 2.57
N THR A 116 5.79 52.22 1.38
CA THR A 116 5.62 52.92 0.10
C THR A 116 5.38 51.91 -1.04
N GLY A 117 4.11 51.75 -1.42
CA GLY A 117 3.67 52.18 -2.76
C GLY A 117 3.35 51.11 -3.81
N ASP A 118 2.04 50.98 -4.07
CA ASP A 118 1.32 50.63 -5.31
C ASP A 118 1.68 49.32 -6.04
N GLY A 119 0.74 48.42 -6.38
CA GLY A 119 -0.69 48.61 -6.63
C GLY A 119 -1.01 48.15 -8.05
N PHE A 120 -1.33 46.86 -8.25
CA PHE A 120 -2.19 46.41 -9.35
C PHE A 120 -2.92 45.12 -8.95
N ALA A 121 -4.21 45.26 -8.68
CA ALA A 121 -5.13 44.15 -8.55
C ALA A 121 -5.40 43.55 -9.94
N SER A 122 -5.23 42.23 -10.08
CA SER A 122 -5.86 41.47 -11.16
C SER A 122 -6.49 40.21 -10.57
N ILE A 123 -7.83 40.21 -10.58
CA ILE A 123 -8.68 39.09 -10.24
C ILE A 123 -8.55 38.07 -11.38
N TYR A 124 -7.88 36.94 -11.12
CA TYR A 124 -8.05 35.73 -11.91
C TYR A 124 -8.52 34.59 -11.01
N ARG A 125 -9.81 34.25 -11.13
CA ARG A 125 -10.32 32.94 -10.76
C ARG A 125 -9.70 31.89 -11.69
N GLY A 126 -9.22 30.79 -11.10
CA GLY A 126 -9.21 29.48 -11.75
C GLY A 126 -7.91 29.05 -12.43
N ARG A 127 -7.07 28.30 -11.68
CA ARG A 127 -6.23 27.20 -12.17
C ARG A 127 -5.73 26.38 -10.96
N PRO A 128 -5.74 25.03 -10.97
CA PRO A 128 -5.04 24.26 -9.95
C PRO A 128 -3.54 24.50 -10.08
N LEU A 129 -2.86 24.63 -8.94
CA LEU A 129 -1.40 24.77 -8.88
C LEU A 129 -0.72 23.58 -9.57
N ARG A 130 0.12 23.90 -10.56
CA ARG A 130 1.17 23.04 -11.09
C ARG A 130 1.92 22.44 -9.89
N TRP A 131 1.91 21.11 -9.76
CA TRP A 131 2.77 20.41 -8.80
C TRP A 131 4.23 20.77 -9.11
N CYS A 132 4.79 21.68 -8.32
CA CYS A 132 6.22 21.78 -8.15
C CYS A 132 6.54 20.91 -6.94
N ALA A 133 7.38 19.90 -7.09
CA ALA A 133 8.04 19.22 -5.97
C ALA A 133 9.09 20.16 -5.32
N GLY A 134 8.68 21.40 -5.05
CA GLY A 134 9.42 22.38 -4.28
C GLY A 134 8.70 22.54 -2.97
N TYR A 135 9.31 22.01 -1.92
CA TYR A 135 8.87 22.19 -0.54
C TYR A 135 8.68 23.68 -0.24
N PRO A 136 7.52 24.13 0.27
CA PRO A 136 7.46 25.40 0.98
C PRO A 136 8.30 25.22 2.26
N LEU A 137 9.47 25.86 2.30
CA LEU A 137 10.30 25.93 3.50
C LEU A 137 9.50 26.60 4.63
N PRO A 138 9.39 25.99 5.82
CA PRO A 138 9.23 26.79 7.03
C PRO A 138 10.48 27.66 7.20
N ILE A 139 10.31 28.96 7.46
CA ILE A 139 11.39 29.95 7.68
C ILE A 139 12.05 29.74 9.07
N HIS A 140 12.39 28.51 9.41
CA HIS A 140 13.14 28.19 10.61
C HIS A 140 14.27 27.22 10.26
N SER A 141 15.43 27.82 9.97
CA SER A 141 16.72 27.14 9.93
C SER A 141 16.95 26.43 11.25
N ASN A 142 16.84 25.10 11.27
CA ASN A 142 17.21 24.28 12.43
C ASN A 142 18.38 23.36 12.06
N PRO A 143 19.34 23.15 12.98
CA PRO A 143 20.65 22.62 12.64
C PRO A 143 20.59 21.15 12.21
N ASN A 144 21.51 20.76 11.32
CA ASN A 144 21.77 19.39 10.90
C ASN A 144 21.80 18.41 12.09
N PRO A 145 21.39 17.14 11.92
CA PRO A 145 21.35 16.19 13.00
C PRO A 145 22.79 15.77 13.34
N PRO A 146 23.10 15.59 14.62
CA PRO A 146 24.39 15.10 15.01
C PRO A 146 24.55 13.63 14.60
N THR A 147 25.76 13.24 14.21
CA THR A 147 26.23 11.86 14.05
C THR A 147 26.07 11.00 15.32
N SER A 148 25.57 11.57 16.43
CA SER A 148 25.45 11.01 17.77
C SER A 148 24.19 10.17 18.05
N TRP A 149 23.38 9.81 17.04
CA TRP A 149 22.28 8.84 17.24
C TRP A 149 22.69 7.42 16.86
N PHE A 150 23.79 7.27 16.11
CA PHE A 150 24.36 5.97 15.72
C PHE A 150 25.23 5.34 16.79
N LEU A 151 25.72 6.18 17.69
CA LEU A 151 26.30 5.84 18.96
C LEU A 151 25.48 6.64 19.95
N ASP A 152 24.62 6.00 20.73
CA ASP A 152 23.82 6.63 21.78
C ASP A 152 24.52 6.44 23.14
N PRO A 153 25.64 7.17 23.41
CA PRO A 153 26.44 6.96 24.62
C PRO A 153 25.67 7.33 25.90
N PHE A 154 24.52 7.98 25.77
CA PHE A 154 23.68 8.45 26.86
C PHE A 154 22.39 7.64 27.03
N PHE A 155 22.18 6.56 26.25
CA PHE A 155 20.98 5.71 26.31
C PHE A 155 19.67 6.51 26.26
N THR A 156 19.61 7.47 25.33
CA THR A 156 18.49 8.38 25.11
C THR A 156 17.42 7.82 24.18
N LEU A 157 17.74 6.81 23.38
CA LEU A 157 16.78 6.18 22.47
C LEU A 157 15.80 5.25 23.21
N PRO A 158 14.54 5.12 22.74
CA PRO A 158 13.56 4.26 23.38
C PRO A 158 14.04 2.80 23.53
N GLY A 159 13.85 2.22 24.72
CA GLY A 159 14.19 0.83 25.01
C GLY A 159 15.69 0.53 25.20
N THR A 160 16.58 1.51 25.10
CA THR A 160 18.02 1.33 25.33
C THR A 160 18.38 1.05 26.79
N SER A 161 17.55 1.47 27.75
CA SER A 161 17.70 1.10 29.16
C SER A 161 17.49 -0.39 29.42
N GLU A 162 16.65 -1.05 28.62
CA GLU A 162 16.29 -2.46 28.78
C GLU A 162 17.11 -3.38 27.87
N LEU A 163 17.36 -2.97 26.62
CA LEU A 163 17.96 -3.79 25.57
C LEU A 163 18.99 -3.00 24.74
N PRO A 164 20.05 -2.44 25.36
CA PRO A 164 20.96 -1.49 24.71
C PRO A 164 21.67 -2.07 23.48
N SER A 165 22.17 -3.31 23.56
CA SER A 165 22.90 -3.94 22.47
C SER A 165 22.00 -4.26 21.26
N MET A 166 20.79 -4.76 21.50
CA MET A 166 19.83 -5.05 20.43
C MET A 166 19.45 -3.77 19.68
N VAL A 167 19.10 -2.72 20.43
CA VAL A 167 18.73 -1.42 19.85
C VAL A 167 19.88 -0.83 19.04
N ALA A 168 21.10 -0.83 19.58
CA ALA A 168 22.28 -0.35 18.86
C ALA A 168 22.52 -1.12 17.55
N HIS A 169 22.40 -2.45 17.56
CA HIS A 169 22.55 -3.27 16.36
C HIS A 169 21.47 -3.01 15.31
N LEU A 170 20.21 -2.84 15.72
CA LEU A 170 19.11 -2.56 14.78
C LEU A 170 19.22 -1.16 14.17
N VAL A 171 19.62 -0.15 14.94
CA VAL A 171 19.90 1.21 14.43
C VAL A 171 21.07 1.18 13.44
N TYR A 172 22.13 0.43 13.74
CA TYR A 172 23.25 0.25 12.82
C TYR A 172 22.82 -0.46 11.53
N TYR A 173 22.05 -1.54 11.65
CA TYR A 173 21.52 -2.31 10.52
C TYR A 173 20.61 -1.46 9.62
N TRP A 174 19.75 -0.65 10.23
CA TRP A 174 18.86 0.28 9.52
C TRP A 174 19.64 1.14 8.51
N LYS A 175 20.73 1.77 8.97
CA LYS A 175 21.56 2.65 8.14
C LYS A 175 22.40 1.89 7.11
N THR A 176 23.01 0.79 7.53
CA THR A 176 24.06 0.12 6.74
C THR A 176 23.53 -0.89 5.73
N ILE A 177 22.35 -1.46 6.00
CA ILE A 177 21.78 -2.55 5.18
C ILE A 177 20.36 -2.20 4.73
N PHE A 178 19.44 -1.90 5.64
CA PHE A 178 18.02 -1.74 5.30
C PHE A 178 17.79 -0.60 4.29
N VAL A 179 18.29 0.60 4.60
CA VAL A 179 18.13 1.79 3.75
C VAL A 179 18.78 1.59 2.37
N PRO A 180 20.09 1.24 2.25
CA PRO A 180 20.73 1.08 0.95
C PRO A 180 20.10 -0.02 0.09
N MET A 181 19.61 -1.10 0.71
CA MET A 181 18.94 -2.18 -0.03
C MET A 181 17.54 -1.79 -0.49
N THR A 182 16.79 -1.03 0.32
CA THR A 182 15.40 -0.64 -0.01
C THR A 182 15.38 0.51 -1.02
N PHE A 183 16.34 1.43 -0.94
CA PHE A 183 16.40 2.65 -1.76
C PHE A 183 17.77 2.80 -2.45
N PRO A 184 18.13 1.94 -3.42
CA PRO A 184 19.48 1.90 -3.99
C PRO A 184 19.89 3.14 -4.81
N ASN A 185 18.93 3.97 -5.24
CA ASN A 185 19.17 5.12 -6.13
C ASN A 185 19.03 6.49 -5.44
N THR A 186 19.05 6.54 -4.11
CA THR A 186 19.03 7.79 -3.34
C THR A 186 20.25 8.66 -3.65
N SER A 187 20.06 9.80 -4.32
CA SER A 187 21.12 10.80 -4.56
C SER A 187 21.51 11.55 -3.29
N LYS A 188 22.60 12.33 -3.35
CA LYS A 188 23.09 13.12 -2.20
C LYS A 188 22.07 14.10 -1.62
N ASP A 189 21.06 14.54 -2.38
CA ASP A 189 20.00 15.44 -1.92
C ASP A 189 18.85 14.69 -1.20
N SER A 190 18.62 13.42 -1.54
CA SER A 190 17.68 12.54 -0.82
C SER A 190 18.11 12.21 0.61
N ASN A 191 19.35 12.56 0.98
CA ASN A 191 19.78 12.57 2.37
C ASN A 191 18.88 13.42 3.26
N GLN A 192 18.31 14.52 2.75
CA GLN A 192 17.44 15.39 3.55
C GLN A 192 16.08 14.75 3.88
N GLU A 193 15.47 14.05 2.92
CA GLU A 193 14.22 13.31 3.17
C GLU A 193 14.44 12.11 4.08
N MET A 194 15.55 11.39 3.86
CA MET A 194 15.97 10.30 4.74
C MET A 194 16.26 10.81 6.15
N GLU A 195 16.89 11.99 6.26
CA GLU A 195 17.15 12.67 7.52
C GLU A 195 15.87 13.12 8.23
N LEU A 196 14.86 13.59 7.49
CA LEU A 196 13.54 13.90 8.05
C LEU A 196 12.80 12.64 8.49
N MET A 197 12.88 11.55 7.72
CA MET A 197 12.32 10.24 8.10
C MET A 197 12.99 9.69 9.36
N VAL A 198 14.31 9.88 9.49
CA VAL A 198 15.08 9.57 10.70
C VAL A 198 14.62 10.43 11.86
N ARG A 199 14.55 11.75 11.70
CA ARG A 199 14.11 12.64 12.77
C ARG A 199 12.71 12.30 13.26
N SER A 200 11.78 11.96 12.37
CA SER A 200 10.42 11.54 12.74
C SER A 200 10.40 10.17 13.44
N SER A 201 11.17 9.21 12.93
CA SER A 201 11.16 7.85 13.48
C SER A 201 11.85 7.75 14.84
N PHE A 202 12.77 8.67 15.16
CA PHE A 202 13.54 8.65 16.41
C PHE A 202 12.99 9.62 17.47
N SER A 203 11.98 10.44 17.14
CA SER A 203 11.37 11.39 18.08
C SER A 203 10.23 10.83 18.92
N ASP A 204 9.59 9.73 18.47
CA ASP A 204 8.48 9.07 19.18
C ASP A 204 8.77 7.57 19.41
N PRO A 205 8.49 7.04 20.62
CA PRO A 205 8.73 5.63 20.93
C PRO A 205 8.01 4.62 20.02
N GLY A 206 6.77 4.88 19.63
CA GLY A 206 6.01 3.95 18.78
C GLY A 206 6.54 3.91 17.35
N SER A 207 6.87 5.08 16.79
CA SER A 207 7.53 5.19 15.50
C SER A 207 8.89 4.48 15.53
N PHE A 208 9.67 4.68 16.59
CA PHE A 208 10.98 4.07 16.78
C PHE A 208 10.91 2.54 16.85
N PHE A 209 10.08 2.00 17.75
CA PHE A 209 9.91 0.55 17.87
C PHE A 209 9.34 -0.07 16.59
N GLY A 210 8.47 0.65 15.88
CA GLY A 210 7.99 0.24 14.56
C GLY A 210 9.13 0.13 13.54
N LEU A 211 10.01 1.13 13.47
CA LEU A 211 11.18 1.10 12.58
C LEU A 211 12.15 -0.03 12.93
N MET A 212 12.41 -0.22 14.23
CA MET A 212 13.26 -1.32 14.70
C MET A 212 12.63 -2.69 14.40
N SER A 213 11.30 -2.82 14.49
CA SER A 213 10.57 -4.01 14.06
C SER A 213 10.75 -4.30 12.56
N MET A 214 10.66 -3.29 11.70
CA MET A 214 10.93 -3.46 10.26
C MET A 214 12.36 -3.94 10.00
N CYS A 215 13.34 -3.38 10.70
CA CYS A 215 14.74 -3.76 10.56
C CYS A 215 15.00 -5.19 11.01
N ALA A 216 14.43 -5.59 12.15
CA ALA A 216 14.52 -6.95 12.66
C ALA A 216 13.86 -7.95 11.70
N ALA A 217 12.66 -7.63 11.18
CA ALA A 217 11.97 -8.43 10.17
C ALA A 217 12.81 -8.61 8.91
N HIS A 218 13.35 -7.52 8.37
CA HIS A 218 14.16 -7.55 7.15
C HIS A 218 15.43 -8.39 7.35
N ARG A 219 16.09 -8.26 8.50
CA ARG A 219 17.26 -9.06 8.86
C ARG A 219 16.92 -10.55 8.96
N ALA A 220 15.82 -10.90 9.64
CA ALA A 220 15.39 -12.29 9.83
C ALA A 220 15.08 -12.97 8.48
N VAL A 221 14.42 -12.25 7.57
CA VAL A 221 14.12 -12.70 6.21
C VAL A 221 15.40 -12.98 5.41
N LEU A 222 16.38 -12.06 5.43
CA LEU A 222 17.65 -12.25 4.71
C LEU A 222 18.49 -13.38 5.31
N ALA A 223 18.42 -13.59 6.62
CA ALA A 223 19.10 -14.70 7.28
C ALA A 223 18.48 -16.05 6.87
N SER A 224 17.14 -16.12 6.83
CA SER A 224 16.39 -17.31 6.40
C SER A 224 16.76 -17.72 4.97
N GLN A 225 16.93 -16.73 4.09
CA GLN A 225 17.37 -16.95 2.71
C GLN A 225 18.74 -17.63 2.60
N ARG A 226 19.69 -17.23 3.45
CA ARG A 226 21.04 -17.82 3.45
C ARG A 226 21.06 -19.23 4.04
N SER A 227 20.17 -19.50 4.98
CA SER A 227 20.07 -20.81 5.64
C SER A 227 19.24 -21.83 4.85
N GLY A 228 18.40 -21.38 3.91
CA GLY A 228 17.45 -22.25 3.19
C GLY A 228 16.29 -22.78 4.05
N ASN A 229 16.18 -22.37 5.32
CA ASN A 229 15.13 -22.78 6.24
C ASN A 229 14.06 -21.69 6.38
N TRP A 230 12.96 -21.85 5.64
CA TRP A 230 11.96 -20.80 5.41
C TRP A 230 10.79 -20.79 6.41
N ASP A 231 10.42 -21.93 6.99
CA ASP A 231 9.14 -22.07 7.71
C ASP A 231 9.24 -21.82 9.23
N LEU A 232 10.42 -21.91 9.85
CA LEU A 232 10.55 -21.83 11.31
C LEU A 232 11.12 -20.49 11.82
N VAL A 233 11.77 -19.70 10.95
CA VAL A 233 12.62 -18.56 11.36
C VAL A 233 11.92 -17.21 11.24
N LEU A 234 10.93 -17.06 10.35
CA LEU A 234 10.38 -15.73 10.04
C LEU A 234 9.50 -15.12 11.15
N THR A 235 8.61 -15.90 11.77
CA THR A 235 7.63 -15.37 12.74
C THR A 235 8.15 -15.40 14.19
N ASN A 236 9.25 -16.11 14.45
CA ASN A 236 9.80 -16.32 15.79
C ASN A 236 11.13 -15.58 16.06
N ASP A 237 11.57 -14.67 15.16
CA ASP A 237 12.74 -13.85 15.44
C ASP A 237 12.48 -13.01 16.71
N PRO A 238 13.30 -13.16 17.76
CA PRO A 238 13.02 -12.58 19.07
C PRO A 238 13.09 -11.05 19.03
N ASP A 239 13.99 -10.48 18.23
CA ASP A 239 14.16 -9.03 18.09
C ASP A 239 12.93 -8.44 17.39
N TYR A 240 12.44 -9.10 16.33
CA TYR A 240 11.20 -8.73 15.65
C TYR A 240 10.00 -8.77 16.59
N CYS A 241 9.79 -9.89 17.28
CA CYS A 241 8.66 -10.05 18.21
C CYS A 241 8.67 -8.99 19.31
N MET A 242 9.85 -8.72 19.89
CA MET A 242 10.02 -7.74 20.96
C MET A 242 9.71 -6.32 20.47
N MET A 243 10.32 -5.88 19.37
CA MET A 243 10.13 -4.52 18.86
C MET A 243 8.70 -4.31 18.35
N ARG A 244 8.13 -5.32 17.71
CA ARG A 244 6.72 -5.31 17.29
C ARG A 244 5.78 -5.16 18.49
N ALA A 245 5.96 -5.95 19.54
CA ALA A 245 5.12 -5.89 20.74
C ALA A 245 5.16 -4.51 21.40
N LYS A 246 6.36 -3.92 21.53
CA LYS A 246 6.53 -2.56 22.06
C LYS A 246 5.85 -1.51 21.19
N SER A 247 5.97 -1.62 19.86
CA SER A 247 5.30 -0.71 18.93
C SER A 247 3.77 -0.80 19.01
N ILE A 248 3.21 -2.02 19.13
CA ILE A 248 1.77 -2.24 19.34
C ILE A 248 1.30 -1.66 20.67
N GLN A 249 2.09 -1.78 21.73
CA GLN A 249 1.79 -1.21 23.04
C GLN A 249 1.71 0.33 22.96
N GLU A 250 2.69 0.95 22.31
CA GLU A 250 2.70 2.40 22.06
C GLU A 250 1.51 2.85 21.21
N MET A 251 1.21 2.12 20.14
CA MET A 251 0.04 2.43 19.30
C MET A 251 -1.26 2.32 20.09
N SER A 252 -1.39 1.29 20.92
CA SER A 252 -2.57 1.08 21.77
C SER A 252 -2.73 2.21 22.79
N ALA A 253 -1.64 2.71 23.37
CA ALA A 253 -1.65 3.87 24.26
C ALA A 253 -2.09 5.14 23.51
N LYS A 254 -1.53 5.39 22.30
CA LYS A 254 -1.91 6.53 21.46
C LYS A 254 -3.38 6.51 21.07
N VAL A 255 -3.93 5.35 20.68
CA VAL A 255 -5.34 5.22 20.27
C VAL A 255 -6.32 5.49 21.41
N ARG A 256 -5.93 5.17 22.66
CA ARG A 256 -6.76 5.44 23.86
C ARG A 256 -6.78 6.92 24.24
N ASP A 257 -5.77 7.68 23.87
CA ASP A 257 -5.67 9.12 24.13
C ASP A 257 -6.29 9.93 22.97
N PRO A 258 -7.40 10.65 23.20
CA PRO A 258 -8.05 11.45 22.16
C PRO A 258 -7.15 12.48 21.47
N SER A 259 -6.12 12.98 22.17
CA SER A 259 -5.18 13.97 21.64
C SER A 259 -4.08 13.36 20.76
N ARG A 260 -3.75 12.07 20.97
CA ARG A 260 -2.66 11.38 20.27
C ARG A 260 -3.13 10.42 19.19
N ARG A 261 -4.38 9.94 19.25
CA ARG A 261 -4.90 8.90 18.34
C ARG A 261 -4.86 9.23 16.84
N LEU A 262 -4.74 10.50 16.47
CA LEU A 262 -4.60 10.98 15.08
C LEU A 262 -3.34 11.83 14.87
N SER A 263 -2.37 11.78 15.78
CA SER A 263 -1.10 12.51 15.64
C SER A 263 -0.22 11.91 14.54
N ASN A 264 0.75 12.66 14.00
CA ASN A 264 1.66 12.14 12.97
C ASN A 264 2.42 10.90 13.45
N GLU A 265 2.79 10.86 14.71
CA GLU A 265 3.48 9.75 15.35
C GLU A 265 2.61 8.49 15.40
N ALA A 266 1.29 8.63 15.56
CA ALA A 266 0.36 7.49 15.48
C ALA A 266 0.29 6.93 14.06
N PHE A 267 0.30 7.79 13.03
CA PHE A 267 0.35 7.38 11.62
C PHE A 267 1.67 6.67 11.29
N ASP A 268 2.80 7.25 11.70
CA ASP A 268 4.12 6.64 11.53
C ASP A 268 4.19 5.26 12.21
N THR A 269 3.66 5.15 13.44
CA THR A 269 3.61 3.88 14.17
C THR A 269 2.82 2.80 13.39
N ILE A 270 1.61 3.10 12.92
CA ILE A 270 0.79 2.10 12.20
C ILE A 270 1.35 1.76 10.81
N ILE A 271 1.95 2.73 10.11
CA ILE A 271 2.61 2.50 8.81
C ILE A 271 3.82 1.58 8.99
N ASN A 272 4.61 1.77 10.04
CA ASN A 272 5.74 0.90 10.35
C ASN A 272 5.31 -0.53 10.73
N LEU A 273 4.23 -0.67 11.51
CA LEU A 273 3.64 -1.99 11.84
C LEU A 273 3.12 -2.71 10.59
N LEU A 274 2.42 -1.99 9.71
CA LEU A 274 1.93 -2.50 8.43
C LEU A 274 3.09 -2.97 7.54
N THR A 275 4.13 -2.15 7.41
CA THR A 275 5.32 -2.46 6.60
C THR A 275 6.11 -3.62 7.18
N GLY A 276 6.28 -3.70 8.50
CA GLY A 276 6.91 -4.85 9.17
C GLY A 276 6.15 -6.16 8.89
N SER A 277 4.82 -6.11 8.92
CA SER A 277 3.96 -7.26 8.59
C SER A 277 4.10 -7.68 7.12
N LEU A 278 4.25 -6.73 6.20
CA LEU A 278 4.53 -6.99 4.78
C LEU A 278 5.90 -7.65 4.55
N ILE A 279 6.93 -7.21 5.29
CA ILE A 279 8.29 -7.77 5.18
C ILE A 279 8.31 -9.24 5.61
N ILE A 280 7.59 -9.60 6.69
CA ILE A 280 7.48 -11.01 7.12
C ILE A 280 6.55 -11.80 6.18
N GLY A 281 5.43 -11.20 5.77
CA GLY A 281 4.38 -11.83 4.97
C GLY A 281 3.14 -12.24 5.75
N GLU A 282 2.89 -11.61 6.91
CA GLU A 282 1.68 -11.84 7.71
C GLU A 282 0.50 -11.03 7.15
N PHE A 283 -0.05 -11.49 6.01
CA PHE A 283 -1.05 -10.74 5.25
C PHE A 283 -2.39 -10.52 5.99
N SER A 284 -2.71 -11.33 6.99
CA SER A 284 -3.85 -11.11 7.90
C SER A 284 -3.64 -9.84 8.76
N GLU A 285 -2.42 -9.64 9.25
CA GLU A 285 -2.04 -8.45 10.01
C GLU A 285 -1.92 -7.23 9.12
N VAL A 286 -1.38 -7.39 7.92
CA VAL A 286 -1.37 -6.35 6.88
C VAL A 286 -2.78 -5.81 6.66
N HIS A 287 -3.77 -6.69 6.48
CA HIS A 287 -5.16 -6.28 6.30
C HIS A 287 -5.71 -5.52 7.51
N THR A 288 -5.39 -5.99 8.73
CA THR A 288 -5.81 -5.37 9.99
C THR A 288 -5.23 -3.96 10.14
N HIS A 289 -3.92 -3.81 9.94
CA HIS A 289 -3.24 -2.53 10.04
C HIS A 289 -3.65 -1.55 8.94
N LEU A 290 -3.85 -2.02 7.70
CA LEU A 290 -4.34 -1.18 6.60
C LEU A 290 -5.78 -0.69 6.85
N THR A 291 -6.64 -1.54 7.42
CA THR A 291 -8.00 -1.13 7.84
C THR A 291 -7.94 -0.06 8.93
N GLY A 292 -7.04 -0.22 9.92
CA GLY A 292 -6.78 0.80 10.94
C GLY A 292 -6.31 2.12 10.35
N LEU A 293 -5.33 2.07 9.44
CA LEU A 293 -4.80 3.24 8.74
C LEU A 293 -5.88 3.96 7.93
N LYS A 294 -6.72 3.23 7.20
CA LYS A 294 -7.86 3.81 6.45
C LYS A 294 -8.82 4.56 7.37
N ASN A 295 -9.19 3.96 8.49
CA ASN A 295 -10.05 4.62 9.47
C ASN A 295 -9.41 5.88 10.06
N MET A 296 -8.10 5.86 10.32
CA MET A 296 -7.38 7.04 10.80
C MET A 296 -7.36 8.16 9.77
N VAL A 297 -7.10 7.86 8.49
CA VAL A 297 -7.15 8.83 7.39
C VAL A 297 -8.54 9.47 7.29
N ASP A 298 -9.60 8.66 7.32
CA ASP A 298 -10.97 9.16 7.23
C ASP A 298 -11.33 10.08 8.40
N LEU A 299 -10.92 9.71 9.62
CA LEU A 299 -11.13 10.52 10.82
C LEU A 299 -10.31 11.83 10.83
N ARG A 300 -9.21 11.88 10.07
CA ARG A 300 -8.35 13.06 9.94
C ARG A 300 -8.74 13.98 8.77
N GLY A 301 -9.88 13.73 8.13
CA GLY A 301 -10.41 14.58 7.04
C GLY A 301 -10.32 13.95 5.65
N GLY A 302 -9.78 12.73 5.54
CA GLY A 302 -9.61 12.01 4.28
C GLY A 302 -8.25 12.27 3.62
N ILE A 303 -7.92 11.45 2.62
CA ILE A 303 -6.59 11.45 1.98
C ILE A 303 -6.23 12.77 1.28
N THR A 304 -7.24 13.57 0.92
CA THR A 304 -7.07 14.88 0.29
C THR A 304 -6.99 16.04 1.28
N ASP A 305 -7.07 15.78 2.59
CA ASP A 305 -6.95 16.82 3.61
C ASP A 305 -5.53 17.45 3.60
N GLU A 306 -5.45 18.76 3.79
CA GLU A 306 -4.18 19.49 3.68
C GLU A 306 -3.20 19.08 4.79
N SER A 307 -3.68 18.67 5.97
CA SER A 307 -2.83 18.17 7.06
C SER A 307 -2.14 16.85 6.71
N ILE A 308 -2.71 16.08 5.78
CA ILE A 308 -2.10 14.86 5.24
C ILE A 308 -1.20 15.21 4.06
N ARG A 309 -1.69 16.00 3.11
CA ARG A 309 -1.00 16.35 1.86
C ARG A 309 0.29 17.13 2.05
N SER A 310 0.33 18.05 3.02
CA SER A 310 1.48 18.92 3.28
C SER A 310 2.61 18.22 4.05
N SER A 311 2.47 16.92 4.36
CA SER A 311 3.43 16.15 5.14
C SER A 311 4.00 14.96 4.35
N SER A 312 5.14 14.44 4.79
CA SER A 312 5.74 13.19 4.27
C SER A 312 4.83 11.97 4.45
N MET A 313 3.81 12.08 5.31
CA MET A 313 2.84 11.04 5.60
C MET A 313 2.06 10.58 4.37
N LEU A 314 1.68 11.47 3.44
CA LEU A 314 0.95 11.09 2.23
C LEU A 314 1.75 10.08 1.40
N SER A 315 3.03 10.35 1.18
CA SER A 315 3.92 9.45 0.42
C SER A 315 4.04 8.09 1.10
N ALA A 316 4.18 8.07 2.43
CA ALA A 316 4.25 6.84 3.22
C ALA A 316 2.93 6.04 3.18
N ILE A 317 1.77 6.70 3.31
CA ILE A 317 0.44 6.07 3.20
C ILE A 317 0.28 5.42 1.83
N ILE A 318 0.50 6.18 0.75
CA ILE A 318 0.28 5.72 -0.62
C ILE A 318 1.25 4.58 -0.96
N THR A 319 2.53 4.73 -0.64
CA THR A 319 3.53 3.69 -0.89
C THR A 319 3.17 2.39 -0.18
N THR A 320 2.81 2.46 1.10
CA THR A 320 2.51 1.26 1.89
C THR A 320 1.20 0.60 1.46
N ASP A 321 0.17 1.37 1.13
CA ASP A 321 -1.08 0.84 0.56
C ASP A 321 -0.86 0.14 -0.78
N ILE A 322 -0.08 0.76 -1.68
CA ILE A 322 0.26 0.16 -2.98
C ILE A 322 1.04 -1.14 -2.78
N LYS A 323 2.06 -1.17 -1.90
CA LYS A 323 2.83 -2.40 -1.64
C LYS A 323 1.97 -3.48 -0.99
N ALA A 324 1.04 -3.13 -0.10
CA ALA A 324 0.07 -4.06 0.45
C ALA A 324 -0.85 -4.63 -0.63
N ALA A 325 -1.38 -3.76 -1.49
CA ALA A 325 -2.23 -4.14 -2.60
C ALA A 325 -1.49 -5.00 -3.64
N SER A 326 -0.20 -4.76 -3.90
CA SER A 326 0.68 -5.61 -4.72
C SER A 326 0.82 -7.01 -4.12
N GLY A 327 1.07 -7.12 -2.82
CA GLY A 327 1.18 -8.42 -2.14
C GLY A 327 -0.15 -9.18 -2.05
N LEU A 328 -1.27 -8.48 -1.96
CA LEU A 328 -2.63 -9.06 -1.94
C LEU A 328 -3.22 -9.27 -3.35
N MET A 329 -2.60 -8.69 -4.38
CA MET A 329 -3.12 -8.59 -5.75
C MET A 329 -4.53 -7.93 -5.82
N THR A 330 -4.78 -6.93 -4.97
CA THR A 330 -6.06 -6.21 -4.88
C THR A 330 -5.96 -4.77 -5.36
N LYS A 331 -7.08 -4.06 -5.47
CA LYS A 331 -7.08 -2.61 -5.67
C LYS A 331 -6.51 -1.90 -4.42
N PRO A 332 -5.67 -0.86 -4.56
CA PRO A 332 -5.26 -0.01 -3.44
C PRO A 332 -6.49 0.64 -2.78
N VAL A 333 -6.45 0.79 -1.45
CA VAL A 333 -7.55 1.36 -0.67
C VAL A 333 -7.69 2.86 -0.92
N PHE A 334 -6.57 3.55 -1.12
CA PHE A 334 -6.54 4.98 -1.36
C PHE A 334 -6.46 5.29 -2.87
N PRO A 335 -7.26 6.26 -3.36
CA PRO A 335 -7.04 6.81 -4.68
C PRO A 335 -5.74 7.62 -4.70
N LEU A 336 -5.11 7.74 -5.87
CA LEU A 336 -4.10 8.76 -6.06
C LEU A 336 -4.75 10.14 -5.92
N THR A 337 -4.13 11.04 -5.16
CA THR A 337 -4.64 12.40 -4.93
C THR A 337 -4.12 13.41 -5.95
N TRP A 338 -3.57 12.92 -7.06
CA TRP A 338 -3.03 13.70 -8.15
C TRP A 338 -3.41 13.05 -9.48
N ASP A 339 -3.54 13.88 -10.50
CA ASP A 339 -3.78 13.40 -11.86
C ASP A 339 -2.47 12.87 -12.46
N ALA A 340 -2.58 11.78 -13.21
CA ALA A 340 -1.51 11.23 -14.01
C ALA A 340 -0.84 12.31 -14.86
N GLN A 341 0.45 12.55 -14.65
CA GLN A 341 1.20 13.55 -15.42
C GLN A 341 2.05 12.86 -16.49
N PRO A 342 1.98 13.30 -17.76
CA PRO A 342 2.91 12.81 -18.77
C PRO A 342 4.34 13.19 -18.38
N ILE A 343 5.30 12.37 -18.81
CA ILE A 343 6.72 12.68 -18.65
C ILE A 343 7.02 14.01 -19.38
N PRO A 344 7.58 15.03 -18.69
CA PRO A 344 7.96 16.28 -19.33
C PRO A 344 8.86 16.06 -20.53
N SER A 345 8.65 16.82 -21.60
CA SER A 345 9.38 16.65 -22.87
C SER A 345 10.90 16.81 -22.68
N GLU A 346 11.33 17.67 -21.76
CA GLU A 346 12.74 17.89 -21.44
C GLU A 346 13.38 16.68 -20.72
N ILE A 347 12.59 15.94 -19.91
CA ILE A 347 13.03 14.68 -19.32
C ILE A 347 13.09 13.61 -20.42
N GLN A 348 12.03 13.51 -21.22
CA GLN A 348 11.92 12.52 -22.28
C GLN A 348 13.05 12.64 -23.31
N GLN A 349 13.44 13.85 -23.71
CA GLN A 349 14.55 14.08 -24.63
C GLN A 349 15.89 13.61 -24.07
N ARG A 350 16.11 13.73 -22.74
CA ARG A 350 17.36 13.36 -22.10
C ARG A 350 17.52 11.86 -21.90
N ILE A 351 16.43 11.15 -21.62
CA ILE A 351 16.46 9.70 -21.42
C ILE A 351 16.32 8.91 -22.73
N ARG A 352 15.85 9.56 -23.81
CA ARG A 352 15.59 8.89 -25.09
C ARG A 352 16.90 8.31 -25.65
N PRO A 353 16.91 7.03 -26.03
CA PRO A 353 18.09 6.44 -26.66
C PRO A 353 18.36 7.04 -28.05
N LEU A 354 19.63 7.02 -28.47
CA LEU A 354 20.03 7.40 -29.84
C LEU A 354 19.29 6.54 -30.87
N ALA A 355 19.00 7.07 -32.06
CA ALA A 355 18.24 6.37 -33.09
C ALA A 355 18.87 5.04 -33.54
N SER A 356 20.20 4.92 -33.50
CA SER A 356 20.95 3.68 -33.81
C SER A 356 20.99 2.67 -32.67
N SER A 357 20.53 3.04 -31.47
CA SER A 357 20.63 2.19 -30.29
C SER A 357 19.68 0.98 -30.40
N PRO A 358 20.13 -0.24 -30.04
CA PRO A 358 19.26 -1.40 -29.96
C PRO A 358 18.15 -1.23 -28.90
N LEU A 359 18.31 -0.29 -27.95
CA LEU A 359 17.29 0.03 -26.94
C LEU A 359 15.98 0.56 -27.53
N ASN A 360 15.96 1.02 -28.80
CA ASN A 360 14.71 1.40 -29.46
C ASN A 360 13.75 0.22 -29.68
N ARG A 361 14.23 -1.04 -29.57
CA ARG A 361 13.39 -2.25 -29.59
C ARG A 361 12.70 -2.53 -28.25
N LEU A 362 13.13 -1.88 -27.16
CA LEU A 362 12.60 -2.15 -25.83
C LEU A 362 11.09 -1.91 -25.79
N GLY A 363 10.33 -2.93 -25.43
CA GLY A 363 8.88 -2.89 -25.31
C GLY A 363 8.09 -3.03 -26.63
N THR A 364 8.75 -3.22 -27.77
CA THR A 364 8.04 -3.49 -29.05
C THR A 364 7.32 -4.84 -29.02
N GLY A 365 7.83 -5.82 -28.27
CA GLY A 365 7.22 -7.14 -28.11
C GLY A 365 5.86 -7.08 -27.43
N PHE A 366 5.69 -6.18 -26.44
CA PHE A 366 4.38 -5.90 -25.84
C PHE A 366 3.45 -5.19 -26.83
N SER A 367 3.97 -4.17 -27.53
CA SER A 367 3.16 -3.34 -28.43
C SER A 367 2.60 -4.11 -29.64
N ALA A 368 3.30 -5.17 -30.06
CA ALA A 368 2.85 -6.06 -31.13
C ALA A 368 1.81 -7.10 -30.66
N ASN A 369 1.56 -7.23 -29.36
CA ASN A 369 0.66 -8.25 -28.82
C ASN A 369 -0.80 -7.78 -28.83
N THR A 370 -1.64 -8.47 -29.60
CA THR A 370 -3.06 -8.11 -29.79
C THR A 370 -3.95 -8.46 -28.60
N PHE A 371 -3.46 -9.23 -27.64
CA PHE A 371 -4.23 -9.62 -26.44
C PHE A 371 -4.08 -8.64 -25.29
N LEU A 372 -3.20 -7.63 -25.41
CA LEU A 372 -3.00 -6.62 -24.38
C LEU A 372 -3.96 -5.45 -24.59
N SER A 373 -4.74 -5.12 -23.56
CA SER A 373 -5.62 -3.97 -23.59
C SER A 373 -4.87 -2.65 -23.81
N PRO A 374 -5.51 -1.63 -24.44
CA PRO A 374 -4.92 -0.30 -24.56
C PRO A 374 -4.56 0.34 -23.22
N SER A 375 -5.30 0.02 -22.15
CA SER A 375 -5.01 0.49 -20.79
C SER A 375 -3.68 -0.05 -20.27
N LEU A 376 -3.45 -1.36 -20.41
CA LEU A 376 -2.18 -1.96 -20.01
C LEU A 376 -1.02 -1.44 -20.87
N LEU A 377 -1.20 -1.32 -22.19
CA LEU A 377 -0.16 -0.82 -23.10
C LEU A 377 0.29 0.61 -22.76
N LYS A 378 -0.63 1.48 -22.32
CA LYS A 378 -0.27 2.82 -21.82
C LYS A 378 0.67 2.75 -20.61
N ILE A 379 0.40 1.84 -19.68
CA ILE A 379 1.24 1.65 -18.50
C ILE A 379 2.60 1.06 -18.91
N ILE A 380 2.63 0.10 -19.83
CA ILE A 380 3.87 -0.47 -20.37
C ILE A 380 4.75 0.60 -21.03
N ILE A 381 4.19 1.58 -21.74
CA ILE A 381 4.95 2.70 -22.29
C ILE A 381 5.64 3.52 -21.18
N VAL A 382 4.91 3.78 -20.09
CA VAL A 382 5.47 4.46 -18.91
C VAL A 382 6.61 3.65 -18.29
N LEU A 383 6.44 2.33 -18.14
CA LEU A 383 7.51 1.44 -17.65
C LEU A 383 8.73 1.45 -18.56
N ARG A 384 8.55 1.49 -19.89
CA ARG A 384 9.67 1.58 -20.84
C ARG A 384 10.48 2.85 -20.60
N ASP A 385 9.80 3.98 -20.43
CA ASP A 385 10.47 5.26 -20.20
C ASP A 385 11.17 5.29 -18.83
N MET A 386 10.62 4.60 -17.81
CA MET A 386 11.35 4.35 -16.55
C MET A 386 12.64 3.55 -16.77
N VAL A 387 12.59 2.48 -17.59
CA VAL A 387 13.78 1.69 -17.90
C VAL A 387 14.83 2.54 -18.60
N PHE A 388 14.43 3.39 -19.56
CA PHE A 388 15.35 4.36 -20.18
C PHE A 388 15.97 5.30 -19.16
N PHE A 389 15.18 5.84 -18.25
CA PHE A 389 15.70 6.66 -17.15
C PHE A 389 16.75 5.92 -16.31
N SER A 390 16.49 4.67 -15.91
CA SER A 390 17.45 3.86 -15.13
C SER A 390 18.76 3.64 -15.88
N ILE A 391 18.69 3.31 -17.18
CA ILE A 391 19.88 3.16 -18.02
C ILE A 391 20.66 4.47 -18.09
N THR A 392 19.99 5.59 -18.36
CA THR A 392 20.64 6.91 -18.43
C THR A 392 21.26 7.28 -17.09
N TYR A 393 20.58 7.01 -15.98
CA TYR A 393 21.10 7.28 -14.64
C TYR A 393 22.38 6.49 -14.35
N GLN A 394 22.45 5.23 -14.75
CA GLN A 394 23.63 4.38 -14.52
C GLN A 394 24.78 4.67 -15.48
N THR A 395 24.49 4.99 -16.74
CA THR A 395 25.51 5.15 -17.79
C THR A 395 25.99 6.59 -17.96
N ASN A 396 25.14 7.58 -17.67
CA ASN A 396 25.46 9.00 -17.77
C ASN A 396 24.71 9.83 -16.71
N PRO A 397 25.05 9.68 -15.42
CA PRO A 397 24.34 10.35 -14.33
C PRO A 397 24.38 11.89 -14.42
N THR A 398 25.36 12.47 -15.13
CA THR A 398 25.51 13.94 -15.25
C THR A 398 24.35 14.61 -16.02
N VAL A 399 23.65 13.85 -16.86
CA VAL A 399 22.50 14.33 -17.63
C VAL A 399 21.25 14.42 -16.76
N ILE A 400 21.19 13.66 -15.66
CA ILE A 400 20.03 13.58 -14.76
C ILE A 400 20.06 14.72 -13.75
N LYS A 401 18.94 15.43 -13.61
CA LYS A 401 18.77 16.51 -12.62
C LYS A 401 18.20 15.92 -11.32
N PRO A 402 18.46 16.53 -10.16
CA PRO A 402 17.94 16.05 -8.87
C PRO A 402 16.43 15.81 -8.89
N GLY A 403 15.64 16.75 -9.42
CA GLY A 403 14.17 16.63 -9.48
C GLY A 403 13.63 15.53 -10.40
N ASP A 404 14.45 14.95 -11.29
CA ASP A 404 13.99 13.84 -12.14
C ASP A 404 13.82 12.55 -11.34
N GLN A 405 14.68 12.32 -10.34
CA GLN A 405 14.60 11.13 -9.50
C GLN A 405 13.29 11.12 -8.72
N ASP A 406 12.92 12.27 -8.14
CA ASP A 406 11.65 12.42 -7.42
C ASP A 406 10.46 12.22 -8.34
N PHE A 407 10.53 12.79 -9.54
CA PHE A 407 9.50 12.58 -10.56
C PHE A 407 9.32 11.09 -10.90
N PHE A 408 10.42 10.36 -11.16
CA PHE A 408 10.33 8.93 -11.48
C PHE A 408 9.91 8.06 -10.29
N ARG A 409 10.21 8.47 -9.05
CA ARG A 409 9.70 7.82 -7.84
C ARG A 409 8.18 7.94 -7.74
N ILE A 410 7.62 9.13 -7.98
CA ILE A 410 6.17 9.35 -8.00
C ILE A 410 5.53 8.56 -9.16
N LEU A 411 6.15 8.62 -10.34
CA LEU A 411 5.68 7.90 -11.53
C LEU A 411 5.66 6.38 -11.31
N ASN A 412 6.63 5.83 -10.56
CA ASN A 412 6.68 4.41 -10.20
C ASN A 412 5.49 4.01 -9.33
N CYS A 413 5.18 4.80 -8.30
CA CYS A 413 3.98 4.60 -7.48
C CYS A 413 2.70 4.70 -8.32
N GLU A 414 2.63 5.69 -9.22
CA GLU A 414 1.49 5.84 -10.13
C GLU A 414 1.30 4.62 -11.05
N ALA A 415 2.38 4.14 -11.68
CA ALA A 415 2.32 2.98 -12.57
C ALA A 415 1.93 1.70 -11.82
N GLU A 416 2.46 1.48 -10.61
CA GLU A 416 2.08 0.33 -9.76
C GLU A 416 0.61 0.41 -9.34
N HIS A 417 0.13 1.60 -8.94
CA HIS A 417 -1.29 1.83 -8.63
C HIS A 417 -2.19 1.56 -9.84
N GLN A 418 -1.81 2.05 -11.03
CA GLN A 418 -2.55 1.84 -12.27
C GLN A 418 -2.60 0.36 -12.65
N LEU A 419 -1.48 -0.38 -12.57
CA LEU A 419 -1.44 -1.83 -12.79
C LEU A 419 -2.41 -2.56 -11.87
N LEU A 420 -2.53 -2.12 -10.62
CA LEU A 420 -3.46 -2.72 -9.67
C LEU A 420 -4.91 -2.31 -9.94
N SER A 421 -5.16 -1.09 -10.42
CA SER A 421 -6.51 -0.50 -10.46
C SER A 421 -7.25 -0.64 -11.79
N TYR A 422 -6.56 -0.67 -12.94
CA TYR A 422 -7.20 -0.50 -14.26
C TYR A 422 -8.23 -1.59 -14.62
N ILE A 423 -8.10 -2.76 -13.99
CA ILE A 423 -8.93 -3.94 -14.22
C ILE A 423 -10.30 -3.85 -13.54
N TYR A 424 -10.43 -2.94 -12.56
CA TYR A 424 -11.66 -2.74 -11.80
C TYR A 424 -12.51 -1.70 -12.53
N ALA A 425 -13.56 -2.15 -13.23
CA ALA A 425 -14.51 -1.25 -13.88
C ALA A 425 -15.25 -0.38 -12.84
N GLU A 426 -15.31 0.93 -13.08
CA GLU A 426 -16.05 1.86 -12.24
C GLU A 426 -17.54 1.45 -12.18
N GLY A 427 -18.02 1.13 -10.97
CA GLY A 427 -19.43 0.79 -10.74
C GLY A 427 -19.86 -0.63 -11.10
N SER A 428 -18.94 -1.56 -11.42
CA SER A 428 -19.30 -2.95 -11.70
C SER A 428 -19.57 -3.75 -10.41
N SER A 429 -20.58 -4.64 -10.47
CA SER A 429 -21.01 -5.53 -9.39
C SER A 429 -20.20 -6.84 -9.32
N ASN A 430 -19.36 -7.13 -10.32
CA ASN A 430 -18.44 -8.27 -10.31
C ASN A 430 -17.03 -7.80 -9.92
N PRO A 431 -16.54 -8.19 -8.73
CA PRO A 431 -15.19 -7.82 -8.29
C PRO A 431 -14.07 -8.60 -8.99
N GLU A 432 -14.37 -9.69 -9.70
CA GLU A 432 -13.35 -10.46 -10.41
C GLU A 432 -13.16 -10.00 -11.86
N PRO A 433 -11.97 -9.48 -12.22
CA PRO A 433 -11.67 -9.04 -13.57
C PRO A 433 -11.43 -10.25 -14.48
N ASN A 434 -12.26 -10.43 -15.51
CA ASN A 434 -12.07 -11.44 -16.53
C ASN A 434 -11.05 -10.98 -17.57
N LEU A 435 -9.76 -11.15 -17.27
CA LEU A 435 -8.64 -10.79 -18.16
C LEU A 435 -8.26 -11.96 -19.06
N HIS A 436 -7.80 -11.65 -20.27
CA HIS A 436 -7.14 -12.65 -21.11
C HIS A 436 -5.89 -13.18 -20.38
N PRO A 437 -5.57 -14.49 -20.42
CA PRO A 437 -4.44 -15.06 -19.66
C PRO A 437 -3.09 -14.37 -19.94
N ILE A 438 -2.83 -14.00 -21.20
CA ILE A 438 -1.61 -13.25 -21.57
C ILE A 438 -1.59 -11.86 -20.92
N GLU A 439 -2.72 -11.17 -20.88
CA GLU A 439 -2.83 -9.87 -20.21
C GLU A 439 -2.63 -10.01 -18.69
N ALA A 440 -3.23 -11.04 -18.08
CA ALA A 440 -3.03 -11.33 -16.66
C ALA A 440 -1.55 -11.61 -16.31
N VAL A 441 -0.87 -12.44 -17.10
CA VAL A 441 0.58 -12.71 -16.96
C VAL A 441 1.38 -11.43 -17.11
N THR A 442 1.12 -10.64 -18.15
CA THR A 442 1.84 -9.38 -18.41
C THR A 442 1.70 -8.42 -17.23
N ARG A 443 0.46 -8.21 -16.77
CA ARG A 443 0.16 -7.33 -15.65
C ARG A 443 0.90 -7.76 -14.38
N VAL A 444 0.80 -9.04 -14.00
CA VAL A 444 1.43 -9.54 -12.77
C VAL A 444 2.95 -9.50 -12.87
N ALA A 445 3.51 -9.86 -14.02
CA ALA A 445 4.95 -9.77 -14.27
C ALA A 445 5.44 -8.32 -14.24
N SER A 446 4.67 -7.34 -14.75
CA SER A 446 5.00 -5.92 -14.63
C SER A 446 5.01 -5.44 -13.17
N ILE A 447 4.07 -5.89 -12.33
CA ILE A 447 4.08 -5.60 -10.89
C ILE A 447 5.33 -6.20 -10.23
N CYS A 448 5.66 -7.45 -10.55
CA CYS A 448 6.88 -8.10 -10.06
C CYS A 448 8.15 -7.36 -10.51
N TYR A 449 8.18 -6.90 -11.77
CA TYR A 449 9.29 -6.15 -12.32
C TYR A 449 9.49 -4.81 -11.59
N LEU A 450 8.41 -4.07 -11.33
CA LEU A 450 8.47 -2.81 -10.56
C LEU A 450 8.95 -3.01 -9.11
N ASN A 451 8.72 -4.17 -8.50
CA ASN A 451 9.22 -4.46 -7.15
C ASN A 451 10.76 -4.52 -7.06
N HIS A 452 11.45 -4.63 -8.20
CA HIS A 452 12.91 -4.56 -8.28
C HIS A 452 13.41 -3.17 -8.70
N PHE A 453 12.51 -2.17 -8.74
CA PHE A 453 12.77 -0.87 -9.34
C PHE A 453 12.48 0.27 -8.34
N LEU A 454 13.44 1.17 -8.14
CA LEU A 454 13.44 2.34 -7.23
C LEU A 454 13.20 2.06 -5.73
N ILE A 455 12.12 1.37 -5.36
CA ILE A 455 11.81 0.90 -4.00
C ILE A 455 11.82 -0.62 -4.03
N VAL A 456 12.91 -1.20 -3.54
CA VAL A 456 13.20 -2.62 -3.69
C VAL A 456 12.81 -3.38 -2.43
N SER A 457 12.07 -4.48 -2.61
CA SER A 457 11.88 -5.48 -1.56
C SER A 457 12.69 -6.72 -1.91
N PRO A 458 13.49 -7.28 -0.98
CA PRO A 458 14.24 -8.50 -1.25
C PRO A 458 13.32 -9.64 -1.70
N SER A 459 13.79 -10.49 -2.61
CA SER A 459 13.08 -11.70 -3.04
C SER A 459 12.57 -12.54 -1.87
N SER A 460 13.34 -12.63 -0.80
CA SER A 460 13.01 -13.41 0.38
C SER A 460 11.88 -12.84 1.24
N SER A 461 11.51 -11.56 1.09
CA SER A 461 10.46 -10.91 1.89
C SER A 461 9.09 -11.52 1.65
N GLY A 462 8.18 -11.30 2.59
CA GLY A 462 6.78 -11.71 2.47
C GLY A 462 6.14 -11.19 1.18
N LEU A 463 6.38 -9.92 0.86
CA LEU A 463 5.97 -9.32 -0.42
C LEU A 463 6.61 -10.04 -1.62
N GLY A 464 7.93 -10.28 -1.61
CA GLY A 464 8.63 -10.96 -2.70
C GLY A 464 8.12 -12.39 -2.94
N ARG A 465 7.88 -13.15 -1.86
CA ARG A 465 7.26 -14.49 -1.92
C ARG A 465 5.81 -14.45 -2.43
N ALA A 466 5.03 -13.45 -2.01
CA ALA A 466 3.66 -13.30 -2.50
C ALA A 466 3.61 -12.96 -4.00
N LEU A 467 4.43 -12.00 -4.45
CA LEU A 467 4.51 -11.59 -5.85
C LEU A 467 4.90 -12.74 -6.78
N THR A 468 5.94 -13.50 -6.40
CA THR A 468 6.35 -14.69 -7.16
C THR A 468 5.26 -15.74 -7.21
N LYS A 469 4.57 -16.02 -6.10
CA LYS A 469 3.42 -16.94 -6.06
C LYS A 469 2.25 -16.48 -6.95
N HIS A 470 1.93 -15.18 -6.96
CA HIS A 470 0.93 -14.62 -7.86
C HIS A 470 1.32 -14.78 -9.32
N LEU A 471 2.59 -14.57 -9.64
CA LEU A 471 3.10 -14.75 -11.00
C LEU A 471 3.07 -16.22 -11.44
N GLN A 472 3.44 -17.16 -10.56
CA GLN A 472 3.28 -18.60 -10.82
C GLN A 472 1.82 -18.94 -11.14
N THR A 473 0.89 -18.43 -10.33
CA THR A 473 -0.56 -18.65 -10.51
C THR A 473 -1.05 -18.09 -11.86
N ALA A 474 -0.62 -16.88 -12.24
CA ALA A 474 -0.98 -16.27 -13.52
C ALA A 474 -0.43 -17.08 -14.72
N LEU A 475 0.82 -17.55 -14.61
CA LEU A 475 1.46 -18.37 -15.63
C LEU A 475 0.85 -19.76 -15.77
N ASP A 476 0.35 -20.37 -14.67
CA ASP A 476 -0.42 -21.61 -14.72
C ASP A 476 -1.82 -21.42 -15.32
N GLY A 477 -2.44 -20.25 -15.10
CA GLY A 477 -3.68 -19.85 -15.78
C GLY A 477 -3.49 -19.65 -17.29
N CYS A 478 -2.27 -19.35 -17.73
CA CYS A 478 -1.90 -19.20 -19.15
C CYS A 478 -1.25 -20.49 -19.67
N LYS A 479 -2.08 -21.47 -20.03
CA LYS A 479 -1.61 -22.77 -20.54
C LYS A 479 -0.77 -22.62 -21.82
N LEU A 480 0.33 -23.36 -21.91
CA LEU A 480 1.20 -23.35 -23.10
C LEU A 480 0.48 -23.71 -24.39
N SER A 481 -0.55 -24.57 -24.32
CA SER A 481 -1.40 -24.91 -25.46
C SER A 481 -2.12 -23.71 -26.09
N LEU A 482 -2.35 -22.64 -25.32
CA LEU A 482 -2.92 -21.39 -25.84
C LEU A 482 -1.90 -20.60 -26.68
N LEU A 483 -0.61 -20.84 -26.48
CA LEU A 483 0.49 -20.15 -27.17
C LEU A 483 0.90 -20.86 -28.46
N VAL A 484 0.70 -22.19 -28.53
CA VAL A 484 1.04 -22.99 -29.71
C VAL A 484 0.26 -22.47 -30.93
N GLY A 485 0.97 -22.20 -32.02
CA GLY A 485 0.41 -21.64 -33.26
C GLY A 485 0.23 -20.11 -33.24
N LEU A 486 0.49 -19.44 -32.13
CA LEU A 486 0.53 -17.97 -32.07
C LEU A 486 1.92 -17.43 -32.46
N PRO A 487 2.01 -16.14 -32.86
CA PRO A 487 3.29 -15.50 -33.13
C PRO A 487 4.27 -15.56 -31.95
N ASN A 488 5.57 -15.61 -32.25
CA ASN A 488 6.67 -15.73 -31.29
C ASN A 488 6.65 -14.67 -30.18
N GLN A 489 6.05 -13.49 -30.39
CA GLN A 489 5.92 -12.45 -29.36
C GLN A 489 5.13 -12.94 -28.14
N ASN A 490 4.20 -13.88 -28.31
CA ASN A 490 3.43 -14.44 -27.19
C ASN A 490 4.30 -15.35 -26.31
N PHE A 491 5.14 -16.18 -26.93
CA PHE A 491 6.16 -16.96 -26.22
C PHE A 491 7.23 -16.06 -25.60
N GLY A 492 7.67 -15.02 -26.31
CA GLY A 492 8.61 -14.03 -25.79
C GLY A 492 8.11 -13.34 -24.53
N LEU A 493 6.82 -12.97 -24.49
CA LEU A 493 6.20 -12.39 -23.31
C LEU A 493 6.13 -13.39 -22.15
N TYR A 494 5.69 -14.62 -22.43
CA TYR A 494 5.63 -15.68 -21.41
C TYR A 494 7.01 -15.95 -20.80
N VAL A 495 8.05 -15.98 -21.63
CA VAL A 495 9.44 -16.19 -21.22
C VAL A 495 10.00 -15.00 -20.47
N TRP A 496 9.68 -13.77 -20.88
CA TRP A 496 10.00 -12.57 -20.12
C TRP A 496 9.43 -12.65 -18.70
N ALA A 497 8.17 -13.08 -18.56
CA ALA A 497 7.54 -13.29 -17.26
C ALA A 497 8.23 -14.41 -16.44
N LEU A 498 8.68 -15.49 -17.07
CA LEU A 498 9.45 -16.55 -16.40
C LEU A 498 10.79 -16.04 -15.87
N PHE A 499 11.52 -15.22 -16.64
CA PHE A 499 12.77 -14.62 -16.17
C PHE A 499 12.54 -13.67 -15.00
N VAL A 500 11.52 -12.80 -15.08
CA VAL A 500 11.13 -11.91 -13.99
C VAL A 500 10.78 -12.72 -12.73
N GLY A 501 10.03 -13.82 -12.88
CA GLY A 501 9.68 -14.72 -11.78
C GLY A 501 10.87 -15.44 -11.18
N ALA A 502 11.76 -15.99 -12.01
CA ALA A 502 12.98 -16.67 -11.55
C ALA A 502 13.88 -15.69 -10.79
N GLN A 503 14.10 -14.48 -11.31
CA GLN A 503 14.85 -13.42 -10.63
C GLN A 503 14.17 -13.02 -9.31
N GLY A 504 12.86 -12.80 -9.33
CA GLY A 504 12.08 -12.46 -8.14
C GLY A 504 12.09 -13.55 -7.08
N ALA A 505 12.28 -14.81 -7.48
CA ALA A 505 12.36 -15.97 -6.62
C ALA A 505 13.79 -16.33 -6.19
N LEU A 506 14.79 -15.44 -6.37
CA LEU A 506 16.17 -15.75 -6.01
C LEU A 506 16.31 -16.22 -4.56
N GLY A 507 16.89 -17.40 -4.38
CA GLY A 507 17.04 -18.07 -3.09
C GLY A 507 15.77 -18.75 -2.56
N GLN A 508 14.59 -18.50 -3.12
CA GLN A 508 13.35 -19.16 -2.72
C GLN A 508 13.23 -20.57 -3.30
N PRO A 509 12.53 -21.51 -2.63
CA PRO A 509 12.25 -22.83 -3.19
C PRO A 509 11.47 -22.78 -4.51
N GLY A 510 10.60 -21.77 -4.67
CA GLY A 510 9.78 -21.60 -5.87
C GLY A 510 10.55 -21.25 -7.15
N ARG A 511 11.85 -20.92 -7.07
CA ARG A 511 12.67 -20.58 -8.24
C ARG A 511 12.71 -21.71 -9.27
N GLN A 512 12.90 -22.95 -8.80
CA GLN A 512 13.06 -24.11 -9.65
C GLN A 512 11.86 -24.29 -10.60
N TRP A 513 10.65 -24.00 -10.14
CA TRP A 513 9.44 -24.08 -10.96
C TRP A 513 9.50 -23.16 -12.19
N PHE A 514 10.04 -21.94 -12.05
CA PHE A 514 10.17 -21.00 -13.18
C PHE A 514 11.24 -21.49 -14.18
N VAL A 515 12.34 -22.02 -13.65
CA VAL A 515 13.47 -22.54 -14.42
C VAL A 515 13.04 -23.76 -15.24
N GLU A 516 12.36 -24.73 -14.62
CA GLU A 516 11.81 -25.92 -15.30
C GLU A 516 10.81 -25.52 -16.39
N ARG A 517 9.92 -24.56 -16.10
CA ARG A 517 8.95 -24.08 -17.08
C ARG A 517 9.63 -23.36 -18.26
N LEU A 518 10.68 -22.57 -18.01
CA LEU A 518 11.49 -21.93 -19.05
C LEU A 518 12.13 -22.97 -19.96
N ALA A 519 12.68 -24.02 -19.34
CA ALA A 519 13.30 -25.13 -20.01
C ALA A 519 12.30 -25.83 -20.96
N ARG A 520 11.07 -26.11 -20.51
CA ARG A 520 10.00 -26.66 -21.34
C ARG A 520 9.62 -25.78 -22.53
N VAL A 521 9.48 -24.47 -22.31
CA VAL A 521 9.16 -23.53 -23.41
C VAL A 521 10.28 -23.48 -24.44
N ALA A 522 11.54 -23.48 -24.00
CA ALA A 522 12.69 -23.52 -24.90
C ALA A 522 12.67 -24.74 -25.81
N MET A 523 12.30 -25.92 -25.29
CA MET A 523 12.14 -27.14 -26.09
C MET A 523 11.02 -27.00 -27.14
N ILE A 524 9.84 -26.53 -26.73
CA ILE A 524 8.69 -26.35 -27.65
C ILE A 524 9.03 -25.38 -28.79
N CYS A 525 9.76 -24.31 -28.48
CA CYS A 525 10.15 -23.30 -29.45
C CYS A 525 11.45 -23.63 -30.20
N GLY A 526 12.13 -24.73 -29.88
CA GLY A 526 13.40 -25.12 -30.48
C GLY A 526 14.55 -24.14 -30.22
N TRP A 527 14.53 -23.40 -29.10
CA TRP A 527 15.59 -22.47 -28.74
C TRP A 527 16.75 -23.18 -28.06
N GLN A 528 17.95 -22.99 -28.59
CA GLN A 528 19.13 -23.77 -28.21
C GLN A 528 20.28 -22.91 -27.65
N SER A 529 20.20 -21.59 -27.76
CA SER A 529 21.30 -20.69 -27.39
C SER A 529 20.81 -19.46 -26.63
N TRP A 530 21.67 -18.96 -25.74
CA TRP A 530 21.43 -17.72 -25.00
C TRP A 530 21.28 -16.53 -25.95
N GLU A 531 22.02 -16.50 -27.06
CA GLU A 531 22.00 -15.41 -28.04
C GLU A 531 20.62 -15.26 -28.72
N GLN A 532 19.95 -16.38 -29.03
CA GLN A 532 18.58 -16.38 -29.56
C GLN A 532 17.61 -15.75 -28.56
N ILE A 533 17.68 -16.18 -27.30
CA ILE A 533 16.80 -15.68 -26.23
C ILE A 533 17.10 -14.23 -25.91
N SER A 534 18.36 -13.85 -25.75
CA SER A 534 18.77 -12.49 -25.48
C SER A 534 18.31 -11.52 -26.57
N LYS A 535 18.32 -11.93 -27.84
CA LYS A 535 17.82 -11.10 -28.96
C LYS A 535 16.31 -10.93 -28.94
N LEU A 536 15.57 -11.95 -28.50
CA LEU A 536 14.12 -11.92 -28.31
C LEU A 536 13.75 -11.06 -27.08
N MET A 537 14.42 -11.28 -25.95
CA MET A 537 14.18 -10.53 -24.71
C MET A 537 14.45 -9.05 -24.86
N ALA A 538 15.34 -8.62 -25.77
CA ALA A 538 15.56 -7.21 -26.07
C ALA A 538 14.30 -6.45 -26.58
N GLU A 539 13.24 -7.17 -26.97
CA GLU A 539 11.93 -6.58 -27.31
C GLU A 539 10.99 -6.40 -26.10
N PHE A 540 11.38 -6.95 -24.95
CA PHE A 540 10.69 -6.87 -23.66
C PHE A 540 11.59 -6.10 -22.68
N PHE A 541 11.18 -5.95 -21.41
CA PHE A 541 11.97 -5.23 -20.41
C PHE A 541 13.18 -6.07 -19.95
N PHE A 542 14.17 -6.17 -20.84
CA PHE A 542 15.48 -6.77 -20.63
C PHE A 542 16.54 -5.85 -21.24
N VAL A 543 17.49 -5.45 -20.41
CA VAL A 543 18.59 -4.58 -20.79
C VAL A 543 19.87 -5.38 -20.70
N VAL A 544 20.47 -5.70 -21.84
CA VAL A 544 21.69 -6.54 -21.91
C VAL A 544 22.79 -6.04 -20.94
N ALA A 545 22.99 -4.74 -20.84
CA ALA A 545 24.02 -4.15 -19.97
C ALA A 545 23.77 -4.37 -18.47
N LEU A 546 22.51 -4.54 -18.06
CA LEU A 546 22.11 -4.58 -16.64
C LEU A 546 21.70 -6.00 -16.20
N ASP A 547 21.00 -6.72 -17.07
CA ASP A 547 20.29 -7.94 -16.71
C ASP A 547 21.00 -9.21 -17.19
N SER A 548 21.97 -9.09 -18.11
CA SER A 548 22.56 -10.25 -18.81
C SER A 548 23.17 -11.28 -17.87
N LEU A 549 23.89 -10.86 -16.82
CA LEU A 549 24.51 -11.80 -15.88
C LEU A 549 23.45 -12.64 -15.14
N ASN A 550 22.42 -11.98 -14.61
CA ASN A 550 21.38 -12.65 -13.84
C ASN A 550 20.52 -13.56 -14.71
N TRP A 551 20.09 -13.08 -15.88
CA TRP A 551 19.20 -13.85 -16.76
C TRP A 551 19.94 -14.94 -17.50
N ARG A 552 21.21 -14.75 -17.83
CA ARG A 552 22.05 -15.83 -18.38
C ARG A 552 22.21 -16.95 -17.37
N SER A 553 22.44 -16.63 -16.09
CA SER A 553 22.48 -17.66 -15.05
C SER A 553 21.17 -18.46 -14.95
N VAL A 554 20.01 -17.81 -15.08
CA VAL A 554 18.70 -18.49 -15.12
C VAL A 554 18.59 -19.41 -16.35
N TRP A 555 19.04 -18.94 -17.51
CA TRP A 555 19.04 -19.72 -18.75
C TRP A 555 19.96 -20.94 -18.67
N ASP A 556 21.19 -20.75 -18.19
CA ASP A 556 22.16 -21.82 -18.03
C ASP A 556 21.66 -22.88 -17.03
N GLU A 557 20.99 -22.46 -15.95
CA GLU A 557 20.30 -23.36 -15.00
C GLU A 557 19.21 -24.19 -15.70
N ALA A 558 18.38 -23.56 -16.54
CA ALA A 558 17.32 -24.23 -17.29
C ALA A 558 17.88 -25.25 -18.30
N MET A 559 19.00 -24.94 -18.95
CA MET A 559 19.59 -25.80 -19.97
C MET A 559 20.44 -26.94 -19.38
N THR A 560 20.93 -26.79 -18.15
CA THR A 560 21.76 -27.82 -17.47
C THR A 560 20.93 -28.87 -16.73
N GLY A 561 19.71 -28.53 -16.27
CA GLY A 561 18.84 -29.42 -15.48
C GLY A 561 18.07 -30.50 -16.26
N PHE A 562 18.17 -30.55 -17.59
CA PHE A 562 17.44 -31.54 -18.38
C PHE A 562 18.16 -32.89 -18.46
N VAL A 563 17.80 -33.81 -17.55
CA VAL A 563 17.85 -35.26 -17.77
C VAL A 563 16.41 -35.75 -17.87
N ILE A 564 16.08 -36.38 -19.00
CA ILE A 564 14.72 -36.74 -19.43
C ILE A 564 14.04 -37.70 -18.44
N SER A 565 12.79 -37.42 -18.04
CA SER A 565 11.90 -38.40 -17.41
C SER A 565 10.86 -38.88 -18.44
N GLU A 566 10.73 -40.21 -18.59
CA GLU A 566 9.86 -40.91 -19.57
C GLU A 566 8.38 -40.48 -19.53
N SER A 567 7.91 -39.87 -18.44
CA SER A 567 6.54 -39.37 -18.31
C SER A 567 6.25 -38.13 -19.16
N GLU A 568 7.25 -37.28 -19.43
CA GLU A 568 7.08 -36.03 -20.18
C GLU A 568 7.11 -36.26 -21.71
N GLU A 569 7.69 -37.37 -22.16
CA GLU A 569 7.70 -37.81 -23.56
C GLU A 569 6.28 -38.10 -24.11
N LEU A 570 5.36 -38.49 -23.22
CA LEU A 570 3.96 -38.80 -23.57
C LEU A 570 3.10 -37.54 -23.78
N GLU A 571 3.27 -36.48 -22.98
CA GLU A 571 2.66 -35.17 -23.26
C GLU A 571 3.25 -34.56 -24.54
N PHE A 572 4.55 -34.70 -24.74
CA PHE A 572 5.27 -34.23 -25.92
C PHE A 572 4.77 -34.92 -27.22
N SER A 573 4.55 -36.23 -27.16
CA SER A 573 3.97 -37.01 -28.26
C SER A 573 2.51 -36.60 -28.56
N SER A 574 1.75 -36.19 -27.54
CA SER A 574 0.39 -35.69 -27.73
C SER A 574 0.33 -34.30 -28.36
N LEU A 575 1.28 -33.41 -28.05
CA LEU A 575 1.38 -32.07 -28.63
C LEU A 575 1.91 -32.12 -30.07
N LEU A 576 2.91 -32.96 -30.35
CA LEU A 576 3.44 -33.19 -31.69
C LEU A 576 2.47 -33.98 -32.60
N GLY A 577 1.70 -34.91 -32.03
CA GLY A 577 0.73 -35.74 -32.75
C GLY A 577 -0.47 -34.99 -33.34
N THR A 578 -0.67 -33.71 -32.97
CA THR A 578 -1.76 -32.88 -33.51
C THR A 578 -1.41 -32.13 -34.81
N GLY A 579 -0.21 -32.33 -35.38
CA GLY A 579 0.11 -31.85 -36.73
C GLY A 579 0.29 -30.33 -36.86
N ALA A 580 0.61 -29.63 -35.78
CA ALA A 580 0.77 -28.17 -35.77
C ALA A 580 2.19 -27.65 -36.11
N LEU A 581 3.12 -28.51 -36.53
CA LEU A 581 4.46 -28.11 -36.96
C LEU A 581 4.88 -28.88 -38.21
N SER A 582 4.59 -28.31 -39.38
CA SER A 582 5.39 -28.60 -40.58
C SER A 582 6.63 -27.71 -40.49
N LEU A 583 7.80 -28.34 -40.28
CA LEU A 583 9.10 -27.68 -40.37
C LEU A 583 9.32 -27.18 -41.80
N THR A 584 9.21 -25.87 -41.99
CA THR A 584 9.89 -25.11 -43.06
C THR A 584 10.29 -23.75 -42.54
#